data_AF-A0A939CDY1-F1
#
_entry.id   AF-A0A939CDY1-F1
#
_cell.length_a   1.000
_cell.length_b   1.000
_cell.length_c   1.000
_cell.angle_alpha   90.00
_cell.angle_beta   90.00
_cell.angle_gamma   90.00
#
_symmetry.space_group_name_H-M   'P 1'
#
loop_
_entity.id
_entity.type
_entity.pdbx_description
1 polymer ?
#
loop_
_entity_poly.entity_id
_entity_poly.type
_entity_poly.pdbx_seq_one_letter_code
_entity_poly.pdbx_strand_id
1 'polypeptide(L)'
;FEGMGKRLLPQRTTIVLTSDRDYQANGALVMHDREEILAYVKQQEHPVFLTGGAGVFEAMIDDCDQLYRTVIAAEFNGDVYFPEIDWTQWKLDHVIDGIVDEKNHYPHQFEFYRRK
;
A
#
# COMPACT_ATOMS: atom_id res chain seq x y z
N PHE A 1 -3.58 3.97 9.43
CA PHE A 1 -3.31 5.30 10.01
C PHE A 1 -3.40 5.29 11.55
N GLU A 2 -4.54 4.89 12.15
CA GLU A 2 -4.69 4.76 13.61
C GLU A 2 -3.63 3.84 14.25
N GLY A 3 -3.39 2.66 13.67
CA GLY A 3 -2.36 1.72 14.17
C GLY A 3 -0.92 2.26 14.12
N MET A 4 -0.66 3.35 13.38
CA MET A 4 0.61 4.06 13.40
C MET A 4 0.63 5.23 14.39
N GLY A 5 -0.38 5.35 15.25
CA GLY A 5 -0.54 6.46 16.20
C GLY A 5 -0.81 7.81 15.52
N LYS A 6 -1.53 7.82 14.39
CA LYS A 6 -1.79 9.02 13.57
C LYS A 6 -0.52 9.75 13.11
N ARG A 7 0.62 9.05 13.08
CA ARG A 7 1.90 9.62 12.68
C ARG A 7 1.88 9.98 11.19
N LEU A 8 2.04 11.26 10.91
CA LEU A 8 2.30 11.74 9.55
C LEU A 8 3.73 11.38 9.16
N LEU A 9 3.85 10.85 7.95
CA LEU A 9 5.12 10.44 7.41
C LEU A 9 5.83 11.67 6.82
N PRO A 10 7.07 12.01 7.25
CA PRO A 10 7.77 13.20 6.76
C PRO A 10 7.91 13.19 5.23
N GLN A 11 7.85 14.39 4.64
CA GLN A 11 8.02 14.65 3.21
C GLN A 11 7.00 13.94 2.31
N ARG A 12 5.85 13.53 2.87
CA ARG A 12 4.78 12.85 2.16
C ARG A 12 3.44 13.46 2.51
N THR A 13 2.59 13.65 1.51
CA THR A 13 1.17 13.91 1.73
C THR A 13 0.52 12.63 2.23
N THR A 14 -0.10 12.68 3.41
CA THR A 14 -0.86 11.56 3.96
C THR A 14 -2.31 11.69 3.53
N ILE A 15 -2.87 10.62 2.97
CA ILE A 15 -4.29 10.52 2.61
C ILE A 15 -4.90 9.37 3.42
N VAL A 16 -6.02 9.62 4.08
CA VAL A 16 -6.80 8.62 4.81
C VAL A 16 -8.08 8.35 4.03
N LEU A 17 -8.23 7.13 3.53
CA LEU A 17 -9.48 6.64 2.96
C LEU A 17 -10.35 6.04 4.07
N THR A 18 -11.57 6.53 4.24
CA THR A 18 -12.49 6.08 5.30
C THR A 18 -13.95 6.25 4.91
N SER A 19 -14.80 5.27 5.21
CA SER A 19 -16.25 5.39 5.03
C SER A 19 -16.92 6.27 6.09
N ASP A 20 -16.22 6.58 7.19
CA ASP A 20 -16.70 7.50 8.21
C ASP A 20 -16.57 8.95 7.72
N ARG A 21 -17.71 9.55 7.37
CA ARG A 21 -17.79 10.92 6.84
C ARG A 21 -17.52 12.00 7.89
N ASP A 22 -17.57 11.66 9.17
CA ASP A 22 -17.27 12.58 10.26
C ASP A 22 -15.80 12.49 10.71
N TYR A 23 -15.03 11.56 10.14
CA TYR A 23 -13.64 11.34 10.51
C TYR A 23 -12.74 12.54 10.22
N GLN A 24 -11.90 12.89 11.20
CA GLN A 24 -10.95 14.00 11.09
C GLN A 24 -9.52 13.52 11.35
N ALA A 25 -8.60 13.90 10.47
CA ALA A 25 -7.17 13.66 10.64
C ALA A 25 -6.37 14.94 10.40
N ASN A 26 -5.89 15.56 11.49
CA ASN A 26 -5.12 16.79 11.39
C ASN A 26 -3.82 16.57 10.59
N GLY A 27 -3.61 17.41 9.58
CA GLY A 27 -2.44 17.36 8.69
C GLY A 27 -2.47 16.23 7.65
N ALA A 28 -3.55 15.46 7.56
CA ALA A 28 -3.79 14.52 6.47
C ALA A 28 -5.02 14.96 5.65
N LEU A 29 -5.05 14.55 4.38
CA LEU A 29 -6.26 14.62 3.57
C LEU A 29 -7.17 13.45 3.96
N VAL A 30 -8.47 13.68 4.03
CA VAL A 30 -9.46 12.64 4.26
C VAL A 30 -10.30 12.52 3.00
N MET A 31 -10.45 11.29 2.50
CA MET A 31 -11.27 10.95 1.34
C MET A 31 -12.16 9.77 1.69
N HIS A 32 -13.29 9.66 1.01
CA HIS A 32 -14.37 8.75 1.42
C HIS A 32 -14.72 7.67 0.42
N ASP A 33 -14.23 7.80 -0.81
CA ASP A 33 -14.48 6.83 -1.86
C ASP A 33 -13.32 6.76 -2.87
N ARG A 34 -13.44 5.77 -3.74
CA ARG A 34 -12.48 5.47 -4.79
C ARG A 34 -12.41 6.61 -5.80
N GLU A 35 -13.54 7.21 -6.14
CA GLU A 35 -13.64 8.29 -7.12
C GLU A 35 -12.86 9.54 -6.69
N GLU A 36 -12.96 9.93 -5.41
CA GLU A 36 -12.18 11.04 -4.84
C GLU A 36 -10.67 10.78 -4.96
N ILE A 37 -10.22 9.56 -4.64
CA ILE A 37 -8.81 9.17 -4.76
C ILE A 37 -8.36 9.25 -6.22
N LEU A 38 -9.12 8.68 -7.16
CA LEU A 38 -8.77 8.70 -8.58
C LEU A 38 -8.76 10.12 -9.16
N ALA A 39 -9.66 10.98 -8.71
CA ALA A 39 -9.68 12.40 -9.09
C ALA A 39 -8.45 13.15 -8.55
N TYR A 40 -8.01 12.82 -7.32
CA TYR A 40 -6.80 13.38 -6.73
C TYR A 40 -5.54 12.93 -7.48
N VAL A 41 -5.41 11.62 -7.75
CA VAL A 41 -4.25 11.03 -8.45
C VAL A 41 -4.02 11.70 -9.81
N LYS A 42 -5.08 11.98 -10.57
CA LYS A 42 -5.00 12.66 -11.87
C LYS A 42 -4.40 14.07 -11.82
N GLN A 43 -4.37 14.69 -10.64
CA GLN A 43 -3.82 16.04 -10.43
C GLN A 43 -2.39 16.02 -9.89
N GLN A 44 -1.83 14.85 -9.61
CA GLN A 44 -0.49 14.74 -9.03
C GLN A 44 0.56 14.51 -10.12
N GLU A 45 1.70 15.19 -9.98
CA GLU A 45 2.90 14.92 -10.80
C GLU A 45 3.72 13.75 -10.26
N HIS A 46 3.49 13.37 -9.00
CA HIS A 46 4.21 12.31 -8.30
C HIS A 46 3.33 11.06 -8.08
N PRO A 47 3.93 9.87 -8.00
CA PRO A 47 3.18 8.65 -7.73
C PRO A 47 2.47 8.70 -6.38
N VAL A 48 1.24 8.19 -6.36
CA VAL A 48 0.46 7.98 -5.14
C VAL A 48 0.57 6.51 -4.75
N PHE A 49 1.04 6.24 -3.53
CA PHE A 49 1.24 4.89 -3.03
C PHE A 49 0.09 4.47 -2.11
N LEU A 50 -0.52 3.33 -2.43
CA LEU A 50 -1.39 2.63 -1.48
C LEU A 50 -0.52 1.91 -0.44
N THR A 51 -0.76 2.19 0.84
CA THR A 51 0.04 1.64 1.95
C THR A 51 -0.78 0.75 2.89
N GLY A 52 -1.94 0.28 2.42
CA GLY A 52 -2.88 -0.55 3.17
C GLY A 52 -3.85 0.25 4.05
N GLY A 53 -4.64 -0.38 4.92
CA GLY A 53 -4.70 -1.82 5.21
C GLY A 53 -5.45 -2.66 4.15
N ALA A 54 -5.80 -3.90 4.49
CA ALA A 54 -6.44 -4.85 3.56
C ALA A 54 -7.64 -4.28 2.81
N GLY A 55 -8.59 -3.63 3.51
CA GLY A 55 -9.76 -3.01 2.86
C GLY A 55 -9.41 -1.88 1.88
N VAL A 56 -8.29 -1.16 2.08
CA VAL A 56 -7.81 -0.16 1.10
C VAL A 56 -7.24 -0.84 -0.13
N PHE A 57 -6.50 -1.95 0.04
CA PHE A 57 -6.04 -2.74 -1.09
C PHE A 57 -7.22 -3.34 -1.87
N GLU A 58 -8.18 -3.96 -1.18
CA GLU A 58 -9.40 -4.50 -1.80
C GLU A 58 -10.15 -3.45 -2.63
N ALA A 59 -10.27 -2.23 -2.13
CA ALA A 59 -11.00 -1.17 -2.81
C ALA A 59 -10.28 -0.58 -4.04
N MET A 60 -8.96 -0.70 -4.14
CA MET A 60 -8.15 0.13 -5.06
C MET A 60 -7.10 -0.64 -5.87
N ILE A 61 -6.83 -1.92 -5.60
CA ILE A 61 -5.72 -2.65 -6.22
C ILE A 61 -5.87 -2.78 -7.74
N ASP A 62 -7.10 -2.78 -8.24
CA ASP A 62 -7.42 -2.83 -9.67
C ASP A 62 -7.02 -1.56 -10.43
N ASP A 63 -6.82 -0.45 -9.71
CA ASP A 63 -6.38 0.84 -10.26
C ASP A 63 -4.87 1.04 -10.21
N CYS A 64 -4.12 0.12 -9.60
CA CYS A 64 -2.67 0.26 -9.45
C CYS A 64 -1.93 -0.12 -10.74
N ASP A 65 -1.03 0.75 -11.19
CA ASP A 65 -0.12 0.48 -12.31
C ASP A 65 1.06 -0.41 -11.91
N GLN A 66 1.47 -0.35 -10.64
CA GLN A 66 2.65 -1.02 -10.10
C GLN A 66 2.35 -1.62 -8.74
N LEU A 67 2.98 -2.76 -8.46
CA LEU A 67 2.92 -3.44 -7.16
C LEU A 67 4.34 -3.69 -6.66
N TYR A 68 4.62 -3.14 -5.48
CA TYR A 68 5.87 -3.32 -4.75
C TYR A 68 5.58 -4.29 -3.62
N ARG A 69 6.05 -5.53 -3.74
CA ARG A 69 5.73 -6.61 -2.79
C ARG A 69 7.01 -7.09 -2.12
N THR A 70 7.04 -7.03 -0.79
CA THR A 70 8.08 -7.72 -0.02
C THR A 70 7.59 -9.12 0.34
N VAL A 71 8.32 -10.15 -0.06
CA VAL A 71 8.06 -11.54 0.33
C VAL A 71 9.04 -11.90 1.44
N ILE A 72 8.51 -12.17 2.64
CA ILE A 72 9.31 -12.62 3.78
C ILE A 72 9.21 -14.14 3.84
N ALA A 73 10.34 -14.83 3.74
CA ALA A 73 10.40 -16.30 3.75
C ALA A 73 10.34 -16.84 5.20
N ALA A 74 9.23 -16.57 5.86
CA ALA A 74 8.93 -17.02 7.21
C ALA A 74 7.41 -17.13 7.42
N GLU A 75 7.00 -17.87 8.44
CA GLU A 75 5.60 -18.06 8.80
C GLU A 75 5.27 -17.28 10.07
N PHE A 76 4.12 -16.60 10.05
CA PHE A 76 3.62 -15.80 11.16
C PHE A 76 2.14 -16.07 11.38
N ASN A 77 1.68 -15.96 12.62
CA ASN A 77 0.25 -15.92 12.91
C ASN A 77 -0.30 -14.52 12.58
N GLY A 78 -1.39 -14.46 11.82
CA GLY A 78 -2.05 -13.22 11.44
C GLY A 78 -3.56 -13.39 11.28
N ASP A 79 -4.28 -12.28 11.38
CA ASP A 79 -5.74 -12.18 11.28
C ASP A 79 -6.19 -11.37 10.06
N VAL A 80 -5.27 -10.64 9.44
CA VAL A 80 -5.50 -9.80 8.25
C VAL A 80 -4.52 -10.19 7.15
N TYR A 81 -5.02 -10.33 5.92
CA TYR A 81 -4.28 -10.81 4.77
C TYR A 81 -4.33 -9.80 3.62
N PHE A 82 -3.31 -9.83 2.76
CA PHE A 82 -3.38 -9.12 1.48
C PHE A 82 -4.45 -9.78 0.60
N PRO A 83 -5.28 -9.01 -0.14
CA PRO A 83 -6.36 -9.58 -0.93
C PRO A 83 -5.86 -10.54 -2.00
N GLU A 84 -6.69 -11.50 -2.38
CA GLU A 84 -6.45 -12.28 -3.59
C GLU A 84 -6.56 -11.37 -4.82
N ILE A 85 -5.55 -11.43 -5.69
CA ILE A 85 -5.50 -10.65 -6.92
C ILE A 85 -5.28 -11.56 -8.11
N ASP A 86 -5.77 -11.14 -9.28
CA ASP A 86 -5.53 -11.84 -10.53
C ASP A 86 -4.11 -11.56 -11.04
N TRP A 87 -3.18 -12.44 -10.68
CA TRP A 87 -1.78 -12.38 -11.11
C TRP A 87 -1.60 -12.45 -12.63
N THR A 88 -2.62 -12.86 -13.41
CA THR A 88 -2.52 -12.83 -14.87
C THR A 88 -2.47 -11.41 -15.42
N GLN A 89 -2.97 -10.42 -14.67
CA GLN A 89 -2.91 -8.99 -15.01
C GLN A 89 -1.56 -8.35 -14.65
N TRP A 90 -0.68 -9.07 -13.96
CA TRP A 90 0.59 -8.57 -13.48
C TRP A 90 1.77 -9.24 -14.17
N LYS A 91 2.85 -8.50 -14.35
CA LYS A 91 4.14 -9.00 -14.82
C LYS A 91 5.21 -8.64 -13.81
N LEU A 92 5.93 -9.66 -13.33
CA LEU A 92 7.13 -9.46 -12.53
C LEU A 92 8.21 -8.83 -13.41
N ASP A 93 8.71 -7.66 -13.02
CA ASP A 93 9.77 -6.96 -13.73
C ASP A 93 11.14 -7.39 -13.22
N HIS A 94 11.36 -7.31 -11.91
CA HIS A 94 12.61 -7.72 -11.28
C HIS A 94 12.42 -8.05 -9.80
N VAL A 95 13.44 -8.69 -9.23
CA VAL A 95 13.52 -9.06 -7.82
C VAL A 95 14.86 -8.58 -7.26
N ILE A 96 14.84 -8.08 -6.03
CA ILE A 96 16.04 -7.71 -5.27
C ILE A 96 16.04 -8.54 -3.99
N ASP A 97 17.12 -9.26 -3.72
CA ASP A 97 17.27 -9.97 -2.45
C ASP A 97 17.50 -8.99 -1.31
N GLY A 98 16.81 -9.22 -0.21
CA GLY A 98 16.98 -8.51 1.04
C GLY A 98 18.26 -8.89 1.76
N ILE A 99 18.76 -7.99 2.59
CA ILE A 99 19.91 -8.25 3.45
C ILE A 99 19.43 -8.87 4.76
N VAL A 100 19.96 -10.05 5.09
CA VAL A 100 19.75 -10.68 6.40
C VAL A 100 20.89 -10.26 7.34
N ASP A 101 20.53 -9.63 8.45
CA ASP A 101 21.48 -9.11 9.45
C ASP A 101 20.83 -9.08 10.85
N GLU A 102 21.52 -8.48 11.82
CA GLU A 102 21.05 -8.35 13.22
C GLU A 102 19.76 -7.51 13.38
N LYS A 103 19.33 -6.79 12.34
CA LYS A 103 18.08 -6.00 12.35
C LYS A 103 17.00 -6.65 11.49
N ASN A 104 17.37 -7.52 10.56
CA ASN A 104 16.50 -8.17 9.59
C ASN A 104 16.77 -9.69 9.61
N HIS A 105 16.13 -10.42 10.51
CA HIS A 105 16.46 -11.83 10.77
C HIS A 105 15.94 -12.83 9.75
N TYR A 106 14.98 -12.43 8.90
CA TYR A 106 14.32 -13.34 7.97
C TYR A 106 14.83 -13.11 6.54
N PRO A 107 15.13 -14.18 5.78
CA PRO A 107 15.32 -14.06 4.34
C PRO A 107 14.07 -13.42 3.72
N HIS A 108 14.28 -12.45 2.83
CA HIS A 108 13.19 -11.74 2.18
C HIS A 108 13.62 -11.24 0.81
N GLN A 109 12.64 -10.99 -0.05
CA GLN A 109 12.84 -10.48 -1.40
C GLN A 109 11.91 -9.30 -1.65
N PHE A 110 12.38 -8.31 -2.39
CA PHE A 110 11.58 -7.22 -2.92
C PHE A 110 11.23 -7.54 -4.37
N GLU A 111 9.96 -7.85 -4.62
CA GLU A 111 9.42 -8.12 -5.94
C GLU A 111 8.74 -6.86 -6.50
N PHE A 112 9.06 -6.51 -7.74
CA PHE A 112 8.52 -5.35 -8.43
C PHE A 112 7.69 -5.81 -9.61
N TYR A 113 6.39 -5.52 -9.60
CA TYR A 113 5.46 -5.85 -10.66
C TYR A 113 4.93 -4.60 -11.34
N ARG A 114 4.63 -4.75 -12.62
CA ARG A 114 3.84 -3.80 -13.42
C ARG A 114 2.55 -4.47 -13.89
N ARG A 115 1.50 -3.69 -14.04
CA ARG A 115 0.28 -4.13 -14.73
C ARG A 115 0.60 -4.38 -16.22
N LYS A 116 0.00 -5.42 -16.80
CA LYS A 116 0.20 -5.82 -18.21
C LYS A 116 -0.46 -4.86 -19.18
#